data_AF-A0A3L6FYY2-F1
#
_entry.id   AF-A0A3L6FYY2-F1
#
_cell.length_a   1.000
_cell.length_b   1.000
_cell.length_c   1.000
_cell.angle_alpha   90.00
_cell.angle_beta   90.00
_cell.angle_gamma   90.00
#
_symmetry.space_group_name_H-M   'P 1'
#
loop_
_entity.id
_entity.type
_entity.pdbx_description
1 polymer ?
#
loop_
_entity_poly.entity_id
_entity_poly.type
_entity_poly.pdbx_seq_one_letter_code
_entity_poly.pdbx_strand_id
1 'polypeptide(L)'
;MSALCTYIMEIDDAEYLEKHWIQSTKPYPISLSLQQLKNILDVNKPMDKDCFNIAVRMIAYSDALFLLENKYHYMDLQFCSITNYGQDPRLRAKLDTNVLANLFECWPDMEYNISDCSQILLPFCFLGHFSLYVFNMNTRSIYIMDSMPLPSWFKGNDPSMHYIHKIHNIANNMNVAMELANSTWKDDIYMWRRIVPSWVPKTLNWDLSGFLVINFMHSWNGKRLPCISTVNFKCTEDQILGRVDEVPGE
;
A
#
# COMPACT_ATOMS: atom_id res chain seq x y z
N MET A 1 -23.52 3.39 6.85
CA MET A 1 -23.46 2.79 5.50
C MET A 1 -24.27 3.71 4.61
N SER A 2 -23.62 4.30 3.61
CA SER A 2 -24.18 5.37 2.79
C SER A 2 -25.35 4.90 1.93
N ALA A 3 -26.17 5.84 1.44
CA ALA A 3 -27.21 5.55 0.46
C ALA A 3 -26.64 4.89 -0.81
N LEU A 4 -25.43 5.29 -1.22
CA LEU A 4 -24.72 4.68 -2.35
C LEU A 4 -24.28 3.24 -2.06
N CYS A 5 -23.76 2.96 -0.87
CA CYS A 5 -23.37 1.61 -0.48
C CYS A 5 -24.58 0.68 -0.42
N THR A 6 -25.70 1.15 0.13
CA THR A 6 -26.96 0.40 0.15
C THR A 6 -27.42 0.10 -1.28
N TYR A 7 -27.42 1.10 -2.17
CA TYR A 7 -27.78 0.91 -3.57
C TYR A 7 -26.91 -0.13 -4.28
N ILE A 8 -25.57 -0.04 -4.12
CA ILE A 8 -24.63 -1.02 -4.70
C ILE A 8 -24.93 -2.44 -4.20
N MET A 9 -25.26 -2.58 -2.91
CA MET A 9 -25.52 -3.88 -2.31
C MET A 9 -26.86 -4.49 -2.75
N GLU A 10 -27.85 -3.68 -3.15
CA GLU A 10 -29.17 -4.15 -3.64
C GLU A 10 -29.15 -4.70 -5.07
N ILE A 11 -28.09 -4.45 -5.86
CA ILE A 11 -28.00 -4.94 -7.24
C ILE A 11 -27.52 -6.41 -7.23
N ASP A 12 -28.42 -7.34 -7.58
CA ASP A 12 -28.12 -8.78 -7.59
C ASP A 12 -28.21 -9.44 -8.99
N ASP A 13 -28.49 -8.66 -10.04
CA ASP A 13 -28.54 -9.17 -11.40
C ASP A 13 -27.14 -9.64 -11.86
N ALA A 14 -27.06 -10.90 -12.32
CA ALA A 14 -25.80 -11.55 -12.67
C ALA A 14 -25.04 -10.82 -13.80
N GLU A 15 -25.74 -10.26 -14.78
CA GLU A 15 -25.11 -9.50 -15.86
C GLU A 15 -24.49 -8.20 -15.33
N TYR A 16 -25.18 -7.53 -14.40
CA TYR A 16 -24.67 -6.29 -13.80
C TYR A 16 -23.51 -6.53 -12.84
N LEU A 17 -23.46 -7.67 -12.16
CA LEU A 17 -22.37 -8.03 -11.25
C LEU A 17 -21.01 -8.13 -11.97
N GLU A 18 -21.01 -8.57 -13.23
CA GLU A 18 -19.80 -8.71 -14.05
C GLU A 18 -19.38 -7.41 -14.76
N LYS A 19 -20.27 -6.41 -14.85
CA LYS A 19 -19.96 -5.14 -15.51
C LYS A 19 -18.87 -4.38 -14.74
N HIS A 20 -17.97 -3.75 -15.48
CA HIS A 20 -16.96 -2.83 -14.93
C HIS A 20 -17.60 -1.48 -14.60
N TRP A 21 -17.43 -1.04 -13.36
CA TRP A 21 -17.99 0.23 -12.85
C TRP A 21 -16.92 1.27 -12.57
N ILE A 22 -15.71 0.83 -12.20
CA ILE A 22 -14.57 1.71 -12.00
C ILE A 22 -13.49 1.31 -12.99
N GLN A 23 -12.91 2.30 -13.67
CA GLN A 23 -11.78 2.11 -14.55
C GLN A 23 -10.72 3.18 -14.28
N SER A 24 -9.47 2.75 -14.11
CA SER A 24 -8.31 3.62 -14.02
C SER A 24 -7.29 3.16 -15.04
N THR A 25 -6.98 4.00 -16.02
CA THR A 25 -6.14 3.61 -17.17
C THR A 25 -4.65 3.80 -16.94
N LYS A 26 -4.26 4.70 -16.03
CA LYS A 26 -2.87 5.00 -15.69
C LYS A 26 -2.59 4.77 -14.19
N PRO A 27 -1.36 4.40 -13.79
CA PRO A 27 -0.18 4.10 -14.63
C PRO A 27 -0.32 2.84 -15.49
N TYR A 28 -1.27 1.97 -15.16
CA TYR A 28 -1.65 0.80 -15.95
C TYR A 28 -3.15 0.54 -15.78
N PRO A 29 -3.84 -0.15 -16.71
CA PRO A 29 -5.28 -0.34 -16.62
C PRO A 29 -5.67 -1.24 -15.45
N ILE A 30 -6.63 -0.78 -14.65
CA ILE A 30 -7.37 -1.57 -13.66
C ILE A 30 -8.86 -1.32 -13.90
N SER A 31 -9.66 -2.38 -13.94
CA SER A 31 -11.12 -2.30 -13.98
C SER A 31 -11.69 -3.07 -12.80
N LEU A 32 -12.64 -2.48 -12.08
CA LEU A 32 -13.34 -3.15 -10.99
C LEU A 32 -14.76 -3.46 -11.42
N SER A 33 -15.16 -4.71 -11.27
CA SER A 33 -16.54 -5.14 -11.44
C SER A 33 -17.42 -4.73 -10.25
N LEU A 34 -18.73 -4.67 -10.47
CA LEU A 34 -19.67 -4.45 -9.37
C LEU A 34 -19.54 -5.52 -8.29
N GLN A 35 -19.28 -6.77 -8.65
CA GLN A 35 -19.04 -7.84 -7.67
C GLN A 35 -17.82 -7.55 -6.78
N GLN A 36 -16.73 -7.02 -7.33
CA GLN A 36 -15.57 -6.62 -6.53
C GLN A 36 -15.90 -5.47 -5.58
N LEU A 37 -16.71 -4.50 -6.04
CA LEU A 37 -17.19 -3.39 -5.19
C LEU A 37 -18.11 -3.89 -4.07
N LYS A 38 -18.99 -4.86 -4.33
CA LYS A 38 -19.80 -5.49 -3.28
C LYS A 38 -18.93 -6.24 -2.28
N ASN A 39 -17.92 -6.98 -2.77
CA ASN A 39 -17.02 -7.76 -1.92
C ASN A 39 -16.24 -6.86 -0.96
N ILE A 40 -15.77 -5.68 -1.37
CA ILE A 40 -15.03 -4.79 -0.46
C ILE A 40 -15.93 -4.16 0.62
N LEU A 41 -17.23 -4.00 0.34
CA LEU A 41 -18.24 -3.55 1.31
C LEU A 41 -18.66 -4.65 2.29
N ASP A 42 -18.50 -5.93 1.92
CA ASP A 42 -18.80 -7.06 2.80
C ASP A 42 -17.76 -7.18 3.92
N VAL A 43 -18.23 -7.08 5.17
CA VAL A 43 -17.38 -7.18 6.36
C VAL A 43 -16.70 -8.54 6.53
N ASN A 44 -17.17 -9.57 5.84
CA ASN A 44 -16.63 -10.93 5.91
C ASN A 44 -15.67 -11.28 4.77
N LYS A 45 -15.46 -10.38 3.81
CA LYS A 45 -14.55 -10.61 2.68
C LYS A 45 -13.20 -9.93 2.88
N PRO A 46 -12.10 -10.54 2.40
CA PRO A 46 -10.80 -9.90 2.40
C PRO A 46 -10.72 -8.79 1.34
N MET A 47 -9.72 -7.92 1.49
CA MET A 47 -9.40 -6.90 0.49
C MET A 47 -8.99 -7.53 -0.84
N ASP A 48 -9.64 -7.13 -1.92
CA ASP A 48 -9.23 -7.46 -3.30
C ASP A 48 -8.00 -6.63 -3.71
N LYS A 49 -7.09 -7.23 -4.48
CA LYS A 49 -5.81 -6.59 -4.85
C LYS A 49 -5.98 -5.42 -5.81
N ASP A 50 -6.93 -5.51 -6.74
CA ASP A 50 -7.19 -4.44 -7.69
C ASP A 50 -7.92 -3.29 -7.01
N CYS A 51 -8.88 -3.61 -6.11
CA CYS A 51 -9.47 -2.59 -5.24
C CYS A 51 -8.42 -1.88 -4.38
N PHE A 52 -7.48 -2.64 -3.79
CA PHE A 52 -6.36 -2.07 -3.02
C PHE A 52 -5.50 -1.14 -3.87
N ASN A 53 -5.10 -1.58 -5.06
CA ASN A 53 -4.27 -0.77 -5.97
C ASN A 53 -5.00 0.52 -6.37
N ILE A 54 -6.31 0.47 -6.67
CA ILE A 54 -7.14 1.66 -6.92
C ILE A 54 -7.12 2.62 -5.73
N ALA A 55 -7.30 2.11 -4.51
CA ALA A 55 -7.26 2.94 -3.31
C ALA A 55 -5.89 3.61 -3.10
N VAL A 56 -4.78 2.92 -3.39
CA VAL A 56 -3.45 3.53 -3.38
C VAL A 56 -3.34 4.67 -4.40
N ARG A 57 -3.88 4.50 -5.63
CA ARG A 57 -3.88 5.58 -6.64
C ARG A 57 -4.63 6.81 -6.12
N MET A 58 -5.78 6.58 -5.49
CA MET A 58 -6.60 7.65 -4.93
C MET A 58 -5.87 8.41 -3.82
N ILE A 59 -5.18 7.71 -2.92
CA ILE A 59 -4.36 8.34 -1.87
C ILE A 59 -3.23 9.17 -2.50
N ALA A 60 -2.47 8.58 -3.42
CA ALA A 60 -1.35 9.26 -4.08
C ALA A 60 -1.82 10.54 -4.80
N TYR A 61 -2.94 10.47 -5.51
CA TYR A 61 -3.52 11.61 -6.22
C TYR A 61 -4.06 12.68 -5.27
N SER A 62 -4.75 12.28 -4.20
CA SER A 62 -5.27 13.19 -3.18
C SER A 62 -4.13 13.97 -2.52
N ASP A 63 -3.08 13.29 -2.07
CA ASP A 63 -1.93 13.93 -1.42
C ASP A 63 -1.17 14.88 -2.35
N ALA A 64 -1.04 14.52 -3.63
CA ALA A 64 -0.42 15.37 -4.63
C ALA A 64 -1.23 16.66 -4.86
N LEU A 65 -2.56 16.58 -4.89
CA LEU A 65 -3.44 17.75 -5.02
C LEU A 65 -3.33 18.70 -3.82
N PHE A 66 -3.16 18.16 -2.61
CA PHE A 66 -3.05 18.97 -1.39
C PHE A 66 -1.65 19.60 -1.18
N LEU A 67 -0.72 19.44 -2.13
CA LEU A 67 0.63 20.03 -2.10
C LEU A 67 1.37 19.79 -0.77
N LEU A 68 1.19 18.60 -0.18
CA LEU A 68 1.84 18.28 1.10
C LEU A 68 3.36 18.43 0.97
N GLU A 69 3.97 19.21 1.87
CA GLU A 69 5.41 19.51 1.87
C GLU A 69 6.29 18.24 1.94
N ASN A 70 5.75 17.14 2.48
CA ASN A 70 6.41 15.84 2.51
C ASN A 70 6.11 15.05 1.23
N LYS A 71 7.01 15.09 0.25
CA LYS A 71 6.91 14.25 -0.96
C LYS A 71 7.06 12.78 -0.56
N TYR A 72 5.96 12.05 -0.52
CA TYR A 72 5.93 10.60 -0.46
C TYR A 72 5.88 10.03 -1.87
N HIS A 73 6.65 8.99 -2.12
CA HIS A 73 6.44 8.14 -3.28
C HIS A 73 5.62 6.93 -2.86
N TYR A 74 4.38 6.89 -3.32
CA TYR A 74 3.48 5.77 -3.11
C TYR A 74 3.77 4.67 -4.14
N MET A 75 3.93 3.44 -3.68
CA MET A 75 3.91 2.26 -4.54
C MET A 75 2.62 1.49 -4.33
N ASP A 76 2.22 0.70 -5.31
CA ASP A 76 1.13 -0.27 -5.20
C ASP A 76 1.69 -1.70 -5.22
N LEU A 77 0.81 -2.71 -5.36
CA LEU A 77 1.24 -4.10 -5.31
C LEU A 77 1.99 -4.57 -6.57
N GLN A 78 2.19 -3.74 -7.59
CA GLN A 78 2.98 -4.12 -8.78
C GLN A 78 4.38 -4.60 -8.41
N PHE A 79 5.01 -4.00 -7.39
CA PHE A 79 6.30 -4.46 -6.90
C PHE A 79 6.27 -5.94 -6.51
N CYS A 80 5.23 -6.37 -5.79
CA CYS A 80 5.07 -7.78 -5.39
C CYS A 80 4.85 -8.71 -6.59
N SER A 81 4.03 -8.26 -7.54
CA SER A 81 3.71 -9.00 -8.76
C SER A 81 4.93 -9.19 -9.65
N ILE A 82 5.72 -8.13 -9.85
CA ILE A 82 6.91 -8.13 -10.72
C ILE A 82 8.04 -8.95 -10.09
N THR A 83 8.28 -8.81 -8.78
CA THR A 83 9.38 -9.51 -8.10
C THR A 83 9.11 -11.00 -7.86
N ASN A 84 7.87 -11.47 -8.07
CA ASN A 84 7.44 -12.87 -7.93
C ASN A 84 7.89 -13.51 -6.60
N TYR A 85 7.86 -12.75 -5.50
CA TYR A 85 8.40 -13.19 -4.21
C TYR A 85 7.81 -14.51 -3.71
N GLY A 86 6.54 -14.79 -4.01
CA GLY A 86 5.88 -16.02 -3.56
C GLY A 86 6.20 -17.27 -4.38
N GLN A 87 6.87 -17.14 -5.52
CA GLN A 87 7.23 -18.27 -6.38
C GLN A 87 8.57 -18.88 -5.96
N ASP A 88 8.76 -20.19 -6.15
CA ASP A 88 10.05 -20.85 -5.96
C ASP A 88 11.13 -20.13 -6.79
N PRO A 89 12.26 -19.70 -6.19
CA PRO A 89 13.33 -19.00 -6.91
C PRO A 89 13.82 -19.70 -8.17
N ARG A 90 13.77 -21.04 -8.23
CA ARG A 90 14.19 -21.84 -9.39
C ARG A 90 13.21 -21.76 -10.56
N LEU A 91 11.96 -21.37 -10.29
CA LEU A 91 10.89 -21.27 -11.26
C LEU A 91 10.61 -19.82 -11.68
N ARG A 92 11.28 -18.85 -11.06
CA ARG A 92 11.11 -17.43 -11.40
C ARG A 92 11.69 -17.17 -12.78
N ALA A 93 10.89 -16.58 -13.64
CA ALA A 93 11.41 -15.94 -14.84
C ALA A 93 12.47 -14.90 -14.45
N LYS A 94 13.41 -14.62 -15.36
CA LYS A 94 14.37 -13.54 -15.16
C LYS A 94 13.59 -12.24 -14.98
N LEU A 95 13.83 -11.56 -13.86
CA LEU A 95 13.23 -10.27 -13.54
C LEU A 95 13.63 -9.22 -14.59
N ASP A 96 12.66 -8.54 -15.17
CA ASP A 96 12.91 -7.34 -15.97
C ASP A 96 13.13 -6.15 -15.02
N THR A 97 14.39 -5.77 -14.86
CA THR A 97 14.79 -4.71 -13.95
C THR A 97 14.36 -3.33 -14.43
N ASN A 98 14.12 -3.13 -15.74
CA ASN A 98 13.61 -1.86 -16.26
C ASN A 98 12.15 -1.69 -15.87
N VAL A 99 11.34 -2.74 -16.01
CA VAL A 99 9.93 -2.71 -15.55
C VAL A 99 9.85 -2.42 -14.05
N LEU A 100 10.79 -2.95 -13.26
CA LEU A 100 10.87 -2.65 -11.84
C LEU A 100 11.31 -1.20 -11.56
N ALA A 101 12.27 -0.67 -12.33
CA ALA A 101 12.72 0.72 -12.20
C ALA A 101 11.60 1.73 -12.54
N ASN A 102 10.73 1.40 -13.50
CA ASN A 102 9.58 2.24 -13.85
C ASN A 102 8.61 2.44 -12.68
N LEU A 103 8.60 1.56 -11.67
CA LEU A 103 7.78 1.77 -10.47
C LEU A 103 8.21 2.99 -9.65
N PHE A 104 9.43 3.49 -9.84
CA PHE A 104 9.97 4.67 -9.16
C PHE A 104 9.75 5.97 -9.94
N GLU A 105 9.17 5.90 -11.14
CA GLU A 105 8.73 7.10 -11.86
C GLU A 105 7.59 7.76 -11.09
N CYS A 106 7.44 9.08 -11.25
CA CYS A 106 6.30 9.78 -10.67
C CYS A 106 4.99 9.21 -11.23
N TRP A 107 3.96 9.22 -10.39
CA TRP A 107 2.63 8.85 -10.84
C TRP A 107 2.18 9.73 -12.00
N PRO A 108 1.34 9.21 -12.91
CA PRO A 108 0.87 9.95 -14.06
C PRO A 108 0.24 11.29 -13.66
N ASP A 109 0.49 12.31 -14.47
CA ASP A 109 -0.06 13.65 -14.29
C ASP A 109 0.43 14.36 -12.99
N MET A 110 1.51 13.85 -12.39
CA MET A 110 2.28 14.49 -11.31
C MET A 110 3.69 14.86 -11.78
N GLU A 111 4.37 15.74 -11.04
CA GLU A 111 5.72 16.20 -11.36
C GLU A 111 6.65 16.16 -10.13
N TYR A 112 7.39 15.05 -9.98
CA TYR A 112 8.46 14.93 -9.00
C TYR A 112 9.50 13.88 -9.42
N ASN A 113 10.71 13.97 -8.88
CA ASN A 113 11.68 12.88 -8.96
C ASN A 113 11.69 12.08 -7.66
N ILE A 114 11.95 10.77 -7.73
CA ILE A 114 12.16 9.92 -6.56
C ILE A 114 13.26 10.46 -5.62
N SER A 115 14.27 11.16 -6.15
CA SER A 115 15.31 11.81 -5.36
C SER A 115 14.81 12.93 -4.47
N ASP A 116 13.65 13.52 -4.79
CA ASP A 116 13.01 14.56 -3.97
C ASP A 116 12.13 13.95 -2.87
N CYS A 117 11.83 12.66 -2.95
CA CYS A 117 10.94 12.00 -2.01
C CYS A 117 11.66 11.72 -0.69
N SER A 118 11.08 12.20 0.40
CA SER A 118 11.59 11.94 1.74
C SER A 118 11.37 10.50 2.18
N GLN A 119 10.30 9.88 1.66
CA GLN A 119 9.90 8.51 2.00
C GLN A 119 9.25 7.78 0.83
N ILE A 120 9.42 6.46 0.81
CA ILE A 120 8.74 5.55 -0.11
C ILE A 120 7.82 4.63 0.69
N LEU A 121 6.55 4.57 0.31
CA LEU A 121 5.55 3.72 0.95
C LEU A 121 5.28 2.51 0.05
N LEU A 122 5.80 1.35 0.45
CA LEU A 122 5.69 0.09 -0.28
C LEU A 122 4.71 -0.86 0.43
N PRO A 123 3.48 -1.00 -0.06
CA PRO A 123 2.61 -2.08 0.36
C PRO A 123 3.13 -3.41 -0.17
N PHE A 124 2.95 -4.46 0.61
CA PHE A 124 3.41 -5.80 0.28
C PHE A 124 2.34 -6.84 0.59
N CYS A 125 1.98 -7.65 -0.40
CA CYS A 125 0.98 -8.71 -0.25
C CYS A 125 1.63 -10.09 -0.44
N PHE A 126 1.51 -10.97 0.55
CA PHE A 126 1.96 -12.36 0.47
C PHE A 126 0.90 -13.32 1.01
N LEU A 127 0.52 -14.31 0.20
CA LEU A 127 -0.56 -15.26 0.50
C LEU A 127 -1.91 -14.60 0.86
N GLY A 128 -2.13 -13.36 0.44
CA GLY A 128 -3.31 -12.55 0.79
C GLY A 128 -3.13 -11.66 2.01
N HIS A 129 -1.97 -11.71 2.71
CA HIS A 129 -1.67 -10.87 3.86
C HIS A 129 -0.99 -9.59 3.42
N PHE A 130 -1.49 -8.44 3.86
CA PHE A 130 -0.94 -7.13 3.52
C PHE A 130 -0.11 -6.56 4.67
N SER A 131 1.04 -6.00 4.32
CA SER A 131 1.92 -5.25 5.23
C SER A 131 2.46 -4.02 4.52
N LEU A 132 2.87 -2.99 5.26
CA LEU A 132 3.44 -1.77 4.70
C LEU A 132 4.90 -1.60 5.14
N TYR A 133 5.77 -1.29 4.19
CA TYR A 133 7.17 -0.94 4.43
C TYR A 133 7.38 0.52 4.06
N VAL A 134 7.73 1.34 5.05
CA VAL A 134 8.02 2.75 4.81
C VAL A 134 9.51 2.98 4.88
N PHE A 135 10.12 3.29 3.74
CA PHE A 135 11.53 3.60 3.60
C PHE A 135 11.71 5.08 3.85
N ASN A 136 12.33 5.43 4.97
CA ASN A 136 12.68 6.81 5.27
C ASN A 136 14.08 7.09 4.72
N MET A 137 14.12 7.87 3.65
CA MET A 137 15.34 8.20 2.95
C MET A 137 16.25 9.01 3.86
N ASN A 138 15.72 9.98 4.61
CA ASN A 138 16.54 10.87 5.45
C ASN A 138 17.25 10.14 6.61
N THR A 139 16.57 9.20 7.26
CA THR A 139 17.10 8.49 8.44
C THR A 139 17.67 7.13 8.13
N ARG A 140 17.67 6.70 6.87
CA ARG A 140 18.12 5.36 6.44
C ARG A 140 17.48 4.26 7.27
N SER A 141 16.15 4.28 7.33
CA SER A 141 15.37 3.34 8.15
C SER A 141 14.15 2.79 7.43
N ILE A 142 13.75 1.58 7.77
CA ILE A 142 12.57 0.89 7.25
C ILE A 142 11.59 0.69 8.40
N TYR A 143 10.43 1.35 8.35
CA TYR A 143 9.32 1.05 9.24
C TYR A 143 8.54 -0.15 8.70
N ILE A 144 8.38 -1.18 9.51
CA ILE A 144 7.65 -2.41 9.18
C ILE A 144 6.30 -2.35 9.88
N MET A 145 5.27 -1.94 9.14
CA MET A 145 3.90 -1.83 9.63
C MET A 145 3.11 -3.05 9.21
N ASP A 146 3.12 -4.04 10.09
CA ASP A 146 2.41 -5.30 9.93
C ASP A 146 1.35 -5.41 11.03
N SER A 147 0.10 -5.64 10.65
CA SER A 147 -1.00 -5.81 11.62
C SER A 147 -1.02 -7.20 12.26
N MET A 148 -0.32 -8.18 11.71
CA MET A 148 -0.21 -9.49 12.31
C MET A 148 0.70 -9.41 13.56
N PRO A 149 0.29 -9.99 14.70
CA PRO A 149 1.18 -10.12 15.84
C PRO A 149 2.31 -11.08 15.50
N LEU A 150 3.50 -10.82 16.06
CA LEU A 150 4.58 -11.79 15.96
C LEU A 150 4.14 -13.11 16.60
N PRO A 151 4.44 -14.25 15.97
CA PRO A 151 4.07 -15.54 16.55
C PRO A 151 4.70 -15.73 17.93
N SER A 152 3.96 -16.33 18.87
CA SER A 152 4.45 -16.57 20.24
C SER A 152 5.70 -17.45 20.32
N TRP A 153 5.95 -18.27 19.29
CA TRP A 153 7.14 -19.10 19.16
C TRP A 153 8.38 -18.33 18.67
N PHE A 154 8.22 -17.11 18.16
CA PHE A 154 9.34 -16.30 17.71
C PHE A 154 10.11 -15.78 18.93
N LYS A 155 11.38 -16.20 19.05
CA LYS A 155 12.28 -15.85 20.18
C LYS A 155 13.47 -14.99 19.74
N GLY A 156 13.33 -14.23 18.65
CA GLY A 156 14.38 -13.34 18.18
C GLY A 156 14.59 -12.17 19.16
N ASN A 157 15.84 -11.75 19.33
CA ASN A 157 16.18 -10.62 20.20
C ASN A 157 15.64 -9.29 19.67
N ASP A 158 15.49 -9.18 18.34
CA ASP A 158 14.92 -8.02 17.67
C ASP A 158 13.68 -8.45 16.85
N PRO A 159 12.51 -7.80 17.04
CA PRO A 159 11.29 -8.05 16.28
C PRO A 159 11.48 -8.07 14.76
N SER A 160 12.38 -7.26 14.23
CA SER A 160 12.65 -7.14 12.79
C SER A 160 13.28 -8.41 12.19
N MET A 161 13.88 -9.29 13.00
CA MET A 161 14.46 -10.54 12.50
C MET A 161 13.39 -11.47 11.92
N HIS A 162 12.13 -11.36 12.35
CA HIS A 162 11.01 -12.10 11.74
C HIS A 162 10.83 -11.77 10.25
N TYR A 163 11.23 -10.56 9.85
CA TYR A 163 11.07 -10.04 8.50
C TYR A 163 12.31 -10.18 7.63
N ILE A 164 13.40 -10.81 8.13
CA ILE A 164 14.72 -10.76 7.49
C ILE A 164 14.72 -11.23 6.03
N HIS A 165 14.04 -12.34 5.72
CA HIS A 165 13.99 -12.88 4.36
C HIS A 165 13.19 -11.99 3.41
N LYS A 166 12.13 -11.36 3.92
CA LYS A 166 11.30 -10.45 3.14
C LYS A 166 12.03 -9.13 2.90
N ILE A 167 12.65 -8.56 3.93
CA ILE A 167 13.50 -7.37 3.80
C ILE A 167 14.68 -7.62 2.86
N HIS A 168 15.33 -8.77 2.94
CA HIS A 168 16.41 -9.12 2.02
C HIS A 168 15.93 -9.11 0.56
N ASN A 169 14.78 -9.72 0.29
CA ASN A 169 14.23 -9.70 -1.07
C ASN A 169 13.82 -8.30 -1.52
N ILE A 170 13.11 -7.54 -0.68
CA ILE A 170 12.70 -6.17 -1.01
C ILE A 170 13.93 -5.31 -1.27
N ALA A 171 14.92 -5.33 -0.37
CA ALA A 171 16.13 -4.54 -0.48
C ALA A 171 16.92 -4.85 -1.77
N ASN A 172 17.14 -6.13 -2.10
CA ASN A 172 17.87 -6.49 -3.32
C ASN A 172 17.18 -5.95 -4.59
N ASN A 173 15.85 -6.10 -4.67
CA ASN A 173 15.08 -5.62 -5.82
C ASN A 173 15.01 -4.09 -5.88
N MET A 174 14.78 -3.43 -4.74
CA MET A 174 14.75 -1.98 -4.67
C MET A 174 16.11 -1.36 -4.97
N ASN A 175 17.22 -1.92 -4.48
CA ASN A 175 18.56 -1.41 -4.77
C ASN A 175 18.83 -1.39 -6.28
N VAL A 176 18.54 -2.50 -6.98
CA VAL A 176 18.72 -2.61 -8.45
C VAL A 176 17.85 -1.59 -9.19
N ALA A 177 16.59 -1.45 -8.78
CA ALA A 177 15.66 -0.52 -9.43
C ALA A 177 16.00 0.95 -9.15
N MET A 178 16.43 1.28 -7.92
CA MET A 178 16.88 2.62 -7.54
C MET A 178 18.17 3.03 -8.26
N GLU A 179 19.11 2.11 -8.45
CA GLU A 179 20.33 2.38 -9.22
C GLU A 179 20.02 2.76 -10.68
N LEU A 180 18.99 2.14 -11.28
CA LEU A 180 18.51 2.47 -12.62
C LEU A 180 17.73 3.79 -12.65
N ALA A 181 16.84 4.02 -11.66
CA ALA A 181 15.99 5.20 -11.61
C ALA A 181 16.74 6.47 -11.15
N ASN A 182 17.83 6.31 -10.39
CA ASN A 182 18.64 7.39 -9.86
C ASN A 182 20.13 7.00 -9.91
N SER A 183 20.84 7.47 -10.93
CA SER A 183 22.26 7.17 -11.15
C SER A 183 23.20 7.68 -10.04
N THR A 184 22.72 8.55 -9.15
CA THR A 184 23.49 9.02 -7.99
C THR A 184 23.32 8.12 -6.76
N TRP A 185 22.42 7.14 -6.81
CA TRP A 185 22.18 6.18 -5.74
C TRP A 185 23.41 5.31 -5.47
N LYS A 186 23.88 5.29 -4.22
CA LYS A 186 25.04 4.49 -3.76
C LYS A 186 24.79 3.81 -2.43
N ASP A 187 23.52 3.72 -2.03
CA ASP A 187 23.14 3.18 -0.73
C ASP A 187 22.78 1.69 -0.83
N ASP A 188 22.82 1.00 0.31
CA ASP A 188 22.34 -0.37 0.43
C ASP A 188 21.19 -0.43 1.44
N ILE A 189 19.97 -0.54 0.91
CA ILE A 189 18.74 -0.61 1.70
C ILE A 189 18.79 -1.76 2.72
N TYR A 190 19.51 -2.85 2.45
CA TYR A 190 19.57 -3.97 3.39
C TYR A 190 20.23 -3.59 4.73
N MET A 191 21.14 -2.61 4.70
CA MET A 191 21.88 -2.10 5.85
C MET A 191 21.09 -1.07 6.66
N TRP A 192 19.91 -0.66 6.20
CA TRP A 192 19.11 0.36 6.86
C TRP A 192 18.55 -0.13 8.18
N ARG A 193 18.37 0.80 9.13
CA ARG A 193 17.80 0.50 10.44
C ARG A 193 16.36 0.00 10.29
N ARG A 194 16.06 -1.19 10.80
CA ARG A 194 14.71 -1.77 10.76
C ARG A 194 13.96 -1.41 12.03
N ILE A 195 12.72 -0.95 11.87
CA ILE A 195 11.88 -0.49 12.98
C ILE A 195 10.55 -1.22 12.88
N VAL A 196 10.23 -2.05 13.88
CA VAL A 196 8.90 -2.65 14.05
C VAL A 196 8.16 -1.83 15.12
N PRO A 197 7.26 -0.91 14.75
CA PRO A 197 6.68 -0.01 15.73
C PRO A 197 5.64 -0.70 16.59
N SER A 198 5.70 -0.48 17.91
CA SER A 198 4.75 -1.05 18.87
C SER A 198 3.35 -0.45 18.78
N TRP A 199 3.21 0.74 18.18
CA TRP A 199 1.95 1.46 18.02
C TRP A 199 1.14 1.01 16.80
N VAL A 200 1.65 0.11 15.96
CA VAL A 200 0.88 -0.46 14.85
C VAL A 200 -0.21 -1.38 15.40
N PRO A 201 -1.50 -1.13 15.10
CA PRO A 201 -2.60 -1.96 15.57
C PRO A 201 -2.39 -3.44 15.19
N LYS A 202 -2.64 -4.34 16.15
CA LYS A 202 -2.49 -5.78 15.96
C LYS A 202 -3.84 -6.48 15.88
N THR A 203 -3.96 -7.45 14.97
CA THR A 203 -5.16 -8.27 14.80
C THR A 203 -4.78 -9.69 14.40
N LEU A 204 -5.58 -10.67 14.84
CA LEU A 204 -5.51 -12.05 14.35
C LEU A 204 -6.37 -12.27 13.10
N ASN A 205 -7.23 -11.31 12.76
CA ASN A 205 -8.04 -11.39 11.55
C ASN A 205 -7.21 -10.97 10.34
N TRP A 206 -6.69 -11.98 9.63
CA TRP A 206 -5.92 -11.82 8.40
C TRP A 206 -6.64 -10.95 7.37
N ASP A 207 -7.95 -11.15 7.19
CA ASP A 207 -8.73 -10.54 6.12
C ASP A 207 -8.83 -9.01 6.23
N LEU A 208 -8.55 -8.46 7.42
CA LEU A 208 -8.49 -7.01 7.66
C LEU A 208 -7.18 -6.36 7.24
N SER A 209 -6.11 -7.13 7.00
CA SER A 209 -4.77 -6.59 6.77
C SER A 209 -4.71 -5.59 5.61
N GLY A 210 -5.42 -5.85 4.50
CA GLY A 210 -5.46 -4.93 3.36
C GLY A 210 -6.14 -3.59 3.67
N PHE A 211 -7.27 -3.63 4.38
CA PHE A 211 -7.96 -2.42 4.85
C PHE A 211 -7.09 -1.62 5.82
N LEU A 212 -6.40 -2.30 6.73
CA LEU A 212 -5.47 -1.68 7.67
C LEU A 212 -4.31 -1.00 6.96
N VAL A 213 -3.72 -1.63 5.94
CA VAL A 213 -2.62 -1.03 5.18
C VAL A 213 -3.07 0.23 4.43
N ILE A 214 -4.27 0.24 3.81
CA ILE A 214 -4.82 1.48 3.21
C ILE A 214 -4.95 2.58 4.26
N ASN A 215 -5.49 2.25 5.44
CA ASN A 215 -5.60 3.20 6.55
C ASN A 215 -4.23 3.69 7.03
N PHE A 216 -3.22 2.81 7.08
CA PHE A 216 -1.86 3.17 7.46
C PHE A 216 -1.25 4.15 6.46
N MET A 217 -1.40 3.90 5.16
CA MET A 217 -0.90 4.76 4.09
C MET A 217 -1.59 6.13 4.14
N HIS A 218 -2.91 6.16 4.22
CA HIS A 218 -3.69 7.40 4.28
C HIS A 218 -3.40 8.23 5.54
N SER A 219 -3.19 7.58 6.69
CA SER A 219 -2.99 8.28 7.97
C SER A 219 -1.52 8.59 8.26
N TRP A 220 -0.59 8.28 7.36
CA TRP A 220 0.84 8.40 7.63
C TRP A 220 1.31 9.86 7.65
N ASN A 221 1.71 10.36 8.82
CA ASN A 221 2.20 11.74 8.97
C ASN A 221 3.72 11.89 8.80
N GLY A 222 4.41 10.85 8.31
CA GLY A 222 5.86 10.85 8.12
C GLY A 222 6.66 10.36 9.33
N LYS A 223 6.03 10.18 10.50
CA LYS A 223 6.70 9.73 11.73
C LYS A 223 5.96 8.61 12.45
N ARG A 224 4.64 8.73 12.59
CA ARG A 224 3.78 7.76 13.27
C ARG A 224 2.37 7.77 12.70
N LEU A 225 1.63 6.70 12.91
CA LEU A 225 0.18 6.76 12.72
C LEU A 225 -0.44 7.61 13.84
N PRO A 226 -1.45 8.44 13.55
CA PRO A 226 -2.26 9.07 14.59
C PRO A 226 -2.93 8.01 15.45
N CYS A 227 -3.33 8.38 16.66
CA CYS A 227 -4.10 7.48 17.52
C CYS A 227 -5.48 7.29 16.88
N ILE A 228 -5.69 6.18 16.17
CA ILE A 228 -6.97 5.85 15.57
C ILE A 228 -7.76 5.06 16.62
N SER A 229 -8.95 5.54 17.00
CA SER A 229 -9.90 4.75 17.78
C SER A 229 -10.24 3.49 16.98
N THR A 230 -10.08 2.31 17.55
CA THR A 230 -10.21 0.98 16.89
C THR A 230 -11.64 0.61 16.46
N VAL A 231 -12.53 1.59 16.36
CA VAL A 231 -13.95 1.41 16.05
C VAL A 231 -14.13 1.66 14.54
N ASN A 232 -14.20 0.58 13.76
CA ASN A 232 -14.52 0.52 12.31
C ASN A 232 -13.35 0.74 11.32
N PHE A 233 -12.53 -0.30 11.13
CA PHE A 233 -11.48 -0.31 10.08
C PHE A 233 -11.98 -0.58 8.65
N LYS A 234 -13.23 -1.02 8.48
CA LYS A 234 -13.86 -1.18 7.16
C LYS A 234 -14.72 0.05 6.88
N CYS A 235 -14.17 0.97 6.07
CA CYS A 235 -14.82 2.14 5.51
C CYS A 235 -15.83 2.83 6.43
N THR A 236 -15.37 3.76 7.27
CA THR A 236 -16.22 4.91 7.55
C THR A 236 -16.16 5.84 6.33
N GLU A 237 -17.33 6.24 5.84
CA GLU A 237 -17.56 7.17 4.72
C GLU A 237 -16.55 8.33 4.66
N ASP A 238 -16.17 8.84 5.84
CA ASP A 238 -15.25 9.95 6.04
C ASP A 238 -13.85 9.73 5.44
N GLN A 239 -13.41 8.47 5.27
CA GLN A 239 -12.10 8.12 4.73
C GLN A 239 -12.07 8.05 3.19
N ILE A 240 -13.23 7.92 2.53
CA ILE A 240 -13.33 7.85 1.06
C ILE A 240 -13.75 9.20 0.46
N LEU A 241 -14.47 10.04 1.21
CA LEU A 241 -15.03 11.31 0.73
C LEU A 241 -14.51 12.55 1.49
N GLY A 242 -13.55 12.40 2.40
CA GLY A 242 -13.08 13.47 3.30
C GLY A 242 -12.20 14.55 2.64
N ARG A 243 -12.82 15.44 1.85
CA ARG A 243 -12.62 16.91 1.82
C ARG A 243 -13.37 17.51 0.62
N VAL A 244 -14.69 17.47 0.67
CA VAL A 244 -15.52 18.48 0.02
C VAL A 244 -16.43 19.01 1.11
N ASP A 245 -16.46 20.34 1.25
CA ASP A 245 -17.29 21.14 2.17
C ASP A 245 -16.73 21.45 3.57
N GLU A 246 -15.85 22.46 3.61
CA GLU A 246 -16.04 23.62 4.50
C GLU A 246 -15.65 24.88 3.72
N VAL A 247 -16.61 25.45 2.99
CA VAL A 247 -16.55 26.88 2.64
C VAL A 247 -17.08 27.62 3.86
N PRO A 248 -16.29 28.49 4.52
CA PRO A 248 -16.82 29.31 5.61
C PRO A 248 -17.79 30.32 5.00
N GLY A 249 -19.08 30.15 5.29
CA GLY A 249 -20.06 31.21 5.16
C GLY A 249 -19.96 32.12 6.37
N GLU A 250 -19.37 33.30 6.17
CA GLU A 250 -19.87 34.65 6.50
C GLU A 250 -18.81 35.70 6.17
#